data_AF-A0A916LB84-F1
#
_entry.id   AF-A0A916LB84-F1
#
_cell.length_a   1.000
_cell.length_b   1.000
_cell.length_c   1.000
_cell.angle_alpha   90.00
_cell.angle_beta   90.00
_cell.angle_gamma   90.00
#
_symmetry.space_group_name_H-M   'P 1'
#
loop_
_entity.id
_entity.type
_entity.pdbx_description
1 polymer ?
#
loop_
_entity_poly.entity_id
_entity_poly.type
_entity_poly.pdbx_seq_one_letter_code
_entity_poly.pdbx_strand_id
1 'polypeptide(L)'
;MVSLSWRTGDDIVVTRTDAAHPVSYVNLDGVNSDAPSRGLQTPLTAIAANPSTVYVAGPQGVLMYSASVESRPGWADVPGLMVPGAAPVLPG
;
A
#
# COMPACT_ATOMS: atom_id res chain seq x y z
N MET A 1 -11.05 0.17 -6.50
CA MET A 1 -11.83 -0.57 -5.48
C MET A 1 -11.34 -0.17 -4.10
N VAL A 2 -11.98 -0.63 -3.03
CA VAL A 2 -11.49 -0.45 -1.65
C VAL A 2 -11.05 -1.82 -1.12
N SER A 3 -9.87 -1.88 -0.52
CA SER A 3 -9.27 -3.07 0.10
C SER A 3 -8.51 -2.62 1.36
N LEU A 4 -8.38 -3.48 2.37
CA LEU A 4 -7.66 -3.16 3.61
C LEU A 4 -6.76 -4.30 4.06
N SER A 5 -5.70 -3.95 4.81
CA SER A 5 -4.87 -4.89 5.56
C SER A 5 -4.63 -4.37 6.97
N TRP A 6 -4.65 -5.25 7.96
CA TRP A 6 -4.06 -4.96 9.26
C TRP A 6 -2.56 -4.77 9.09
N ARG A 7 -2.00 -3.71 9.67
CA ARG A 7 -0.55 -3.46 9.71
C ARG A 7 0.00 -3.80 11.09
N THR A 8 -0.73 -3.41 12.12
CA THR A 8 -0.49 -3.74 13.54
C THR A 8 -1.83 -4.15 14.19
N GLY A 9 -1.87 -4.30 15.52
CA GLY A 9 -3.11 -4.61 16.24
C GLY A 9 -4.08 -3.42 16.36
N ASP A 10 -3.63 -2.22 16.03
CA ASP A 10 -4.34 -0.94 16.23
C ASP A 10 -4.34 -0.01 15.00
N ASP A 11 -3.68 -0.41 13.91
CA ASP A 11 -3.60 0.34 12.66
C ASP A 11 -3.90 -0.55 11.45
N ILE A 12 -4.76 -0.04 10.57
CA ILE A 12 -5.07 -0.63 9.27
C ILE A 12 -4.56 0.29 8.16
N VAL A 13 -4.23 -0.31 7.02
CA VAL A 13 -3.96 0.43 5.79
C VAL A 13 -5.02 0.11 4.75
N VAL A 14 -5.51 1.13 4.06
CA VAL A 14 -6.68 1.02 3.18
C VAL A 14 -6.37 1.64 1.81
N THR A 15 -6.80 0.98 0.73
CA THR A 15 -6.84 1.60 -0.60
C THR A 15 -8.12 2.39 -0.80
N ARG A 16 -8.01 3.54 -1.47
CA ARG A 16 -9.13 4.47 -1.70
C ARG A 16 -9.36 4.67 -3.20
N THR A 17 -10.56 5.12 -3.53
CA THR A 17 -10.95 5.49 -4.91
C THR A 17 -10.55 6.92 -5.28
N ASP A 18 -10.02 7.68 -4.34
CA ASP A 18 -9.44 9.00 -4.57
C ASP A 18 -8.01 8.86 -5.13
N ALA A 19 -7.79 9.34 -6.35
CA ALA A 19 -6.49 9.23 -7.01
C ALA A 19 -5.42 10.15 -6.39
N ALA A 20 -5.82 11.23 -5.69
CA ALA A 20 -4.88 12.10 -5.00
C ALA A 20 -4.31 11.42 -3.74
N HIS A 21 -5.14 10.63 -3.05
CA HIS A 21 -4.85 9.95 -1.79
C HIS A 21 -5.28 8.47 -1.86
N PRO A 22 -4.62 7.65 -2.69
CA PRO A 22 -5.09 6.29 -2.98
C PRO A 22 -4.81 5.28 -1.86
N VAL A 23 -4.01 5.65 -0.85
CA VAL A 23 -3.66 4.80 0.30
C VAL A 23 -3.67 5.65 1.56
N SER A 24 -4.35 5.17 2.61
CA SER A 24 -4.36 5.81 3.94
C SER A 24 -4.06 4.81 5.04
N TYR A 25 -3.32 5.27 6.05
CA TYR A 25 -3.20 4.63 7.36
C TYR A 25 -4.33 5.13 8.25
N VAL A 26 -4.96 4.23 9.00
CA VAL A 26 -6.11 4.53 9.85
C VAL A 26 -5.95 3.78 11.17
N ASN A 27 -5.82 4.55 12.25
CA ASN A 27 -5.86 4.01 13.60
C ASN A 27 -7.30 3.61 13.97
N LEU A 28 -7.45 2.73 14.96
CA LEU A 28 -8.76 2.30 15.45
C LEU A 28 -9.64 3.42 16.04
N ASP A 29 -9.04 4.54 16.45
CA ASP A 29 -9.77 5.73 16.91
C ASP A 29 -10.26 6.62 15.75
N GLY A 30 -9.95 6.26 14.50
CA GLY A 30 -10.35 6.96 13.29
C GLY A 30 -9.39 8.04 12.84
N VAL A 31 -8.30 8.30 13.57
CA VAL A 31 -7.24 9.21 13.10
C VAL A 31 -6.59 8.60 11.87
N ASN A 32 -6.49 9.37 10.78
CA ASN A 32 -5.91 8.89 9.53
C ASN A 32 -4.81 9.81 8.99
N SER A 33 -3.92 9.22 8.20
CA SER A 33 -2.92 9.92 7.41
C SER A 33 -2.78 9.25 6.05
N ASP A 34 -2.39 10.01 5.02
CA ASP A 34 -2.25 9.47 3.67
C ASP A 34 -0.80 9.08 3.39
N ALA A 35 -0.61 7.94 2.73
CA ALA A 35 0.69 7.60 2.16
C ALA A 35 0.97 8.50 0.93
N PRO A 36 2.24 8.68 0.54
CA PRO A 36 2.56 9.36 -0.71
C PRO A 36 1.84 8.71 -1.91
N SER A 37 1.39 9.48 -2.90
CA SER A 37 0.74 8.93 -4.09
C SER A 37 1.65 8.83 -5.32
N ARG A 38 2.82 9.50 -5.28
CA ARG A 38 3.76 9.55 -6.41
C ARG A 38 4.25 8.14 -6.78
N GLY A 39 4.09 7.78 -8.05
CA GLY A 39 4.50 6.49 -8.61
C GLY A 39 3.40 5.43 -8.62
N LEU A 40 2.27 5.67 -7.95
CA LEU A 40 1.11 4.78 -8.01
C LEU A 40 0.29 5.05 -9.27
N GLN A 41 -0.14 4.00 -9.96
CA GLN A 41 -1.21 4.08 -10.94
C GLN A 41 -2.49 3.51 -10.34
N THR A 42 -3.58 4.26 -10.50
CA THR A 42 -4.92 3.89 -10.03
C THR A 42 -5.73 3.27 -11.18
N PRO A 43 -6.71 2.38 -10.90
CA PRO A 43 -7.15 1.96 -9.57
C PRO A 43 -6.21 0.92 -8.94
N LEU A 44 -5.98 1.04 -7.63
CA LEU A 44 -5.37 -0.03 -6.85
C LEU A 44 -6.38 -1.17 -6.66
N THR A 45 -5.87 -2.40 -6.62
CA THR A 45 -6.67 -3.63 -6.63
C THR A 45 -6.48 -4.52 -5.40
N ALA A 46 -5.35 -4.44 -4.72
CA ALA A 46 -5.12 -5.19 -3.49
C ALA A 46 -4.11 -4.45 -2.61
N ILE A 47 -4.16 -4.73 -1.31
CA ILE A 47 -3.19 -4.25 -0.34
C ILE A 47 -2.87 -5.37 0.65
N ALA A 48 -1.60 -5.47 1.05
CA ALA A 48 -1.15 -6.33 2.13
C ALA A 48 -0.09 -5.57 2.92
N ALA A 49 -0.05 -5.77 4.23
CA ALA A 49 0.90 -5.06 5.08
C ALA A 49 1.40 -5.92 6.24
N ASN A 50 2.63 -5.62 6.66
CA ASN A 50 3.18 -6.01 7.95
C ASN A 50 3.62 -4.71 8.68
N PRO A 51 4.04 -4.78 9.96
CA PRO A 51 4.36 -3.58 10.74
C PRO A 51 5.33 -2.59 10.06
N SER A 52 6.21 -3.08 9.17
CA SER A 52 7.30 -2.32 8.55
C SER A 52 7.07 -1.93 7.09
N THR A 53 6.21 -2.65 6.37
CA THR A 53 6.07 -2.50 4.91
C THR A 53 4.62 -2.67 4.46
N VAL A 54 4.18 -1.78 3.58
CA VAL A 54 2.91 -1.83 2.85
C VAL A 54 3.18 -2.24 1.41
N TYR A 55 2.35 -3.13 0.87
CA TYR A 55 2.39 -3.58 -0.52
C TYR A 55 1.06 -3.28 -1.19
N VAL A 56 1.07 -2.69 -2.39
CA VAL A 56 -0.13 -2.41 -3.17
C VAL A 56 -0.03 -3.00 -4.57
N ALA A 57 -1.13 -3.54 -5.07
CA ALA A 57 -1.26 -3.95 -6.47
C ALA A 57 -2.01 -2.89 -7.27
N GLY A 58 -1.52 -2.61 -8.48
CA GLY A 58 -2.18 -1.75 -9.48
C GLY A 58 -1.91 -2.24 -10.90
N PRO A 59 -2.23 -1.43 -11.93
CA PRO A 59 -2.01 -1.78 -13.34
C PRO A 59 -0.56 -2.15 -13.68
N GLN A 60 0.41 -1.52 -13.01
CA GLN A 60 1.85 -1.75 -13.17
C GLN A 60 2.40 -3.00 -12.46
N GLY A 61 1.58 -3.69 -11.66
CA GLY A 61 2.02 -4.77 -10.77
C GLY A 61 2.08 -4.33 -9.31
N VAL A 62 2.97 -4.95 -8.53
CA VAL A 62 3.07 -4.75 -7.07
C VAL A 62 4.18 -3.78 -6.72
N LEU A 63 3.84 -2.77 -5.91
CA LEU A 63 4.75 -1.80 -5.34
C LEU A 63 4.79 -1.94 -3.82
N MET A 64 5.93 -1.62 -3.21
CA MET A 64 6.12 -1.58 -1.76
C MET A 64 6.47 -0.18 -1.27
N TYR A 65 6.00 0.15 -0.06
CA TYR A 65 6.37 1.34 0.67
C TYR A 65 6.78 0.95 2.10
N SER A 66 7.95 1.43 2.52
CA SER A 66 8.48 1.17 3.84
C SER A 66 9.10 2.43 4.43
N ALA A 67 8.78 2.72 5.69
CA ALA A 67 9.26 3.91 6.39
C ALA A 67 10.76 3.85 6.72
N SER A 68 11.38 2.66 6.67
CA SER A 68 12.80 2.46 6.97
C SER A 68 13.74 2.77 5.80
N VAL A 69 13.22 3.10 4.61
CA VAL A 69 14.03 3.50 3.45
C VAL A 69 14.17 5.02 3.41
N GLU A 70 15.01 5.57 4.30
CA GLU A 70 15.23 7.02 4.46
C GLU A 70 15.72 7.72 3.18
N SER A 71 16.38 7.02 2.26
CA SER A 71 17.07 7.65 1.13
C SER A 71 16.17 7.94 -0.08
N ARG A 72 14.93 7.40 -0.12
CA ARG A 72 13.93 7.68 -1.17
C ARG A 72 12.51 7.45 -0.64
N PRO A 73 11.81 8.48 -0.12
CA PRO A 73 10.41 8.34 0.28
C PRO A 73 9.56 8.17 -0.98
N GLY A 74 9.22 6.92 -1.32
CA GLY A 74 8.44 6.62 -2.51
C GLY A 74 8.12 5.13 -2.63
N TRP A 75 7.12 4.83 -3.44
CA TRP A 75 6.80 3.45 -3.79
C TRP A 75 7.90 2.86 -4.66
N ALA A 76 8.35 1.66 -4.30
CA ALA A 76 9.37 0.92 -5.00
C ALA A 76 8.77 -0.35 -5.64
N ASP A 77 9.28 -0.73 -6.80
CA ASP A 77 8.91 -1.97 -7.46
C ASP A 77 9.23 -3.18 -6.59
N VAL A 78 8.35 -4.19 -6.63
CA VAL A 78 8.65 -5.52 -6.07
C VAL A 78 9.10 -6.42 -7.23
N PRO A 79 10.42 -6.72 -7.35
CA PRO A 79 10.92 -7.55 -8.43
C PRO A 79 10.20 -8.90 -8.50
N GLY A 80 9.85 -9.33 -9.72
CA GLY A 80 9.09 -10.56 -9.95
C GLY A 80 7.56 -10.41 -9.85
N LEU A 81 7.05 -9.27 -9.35
CA LEU A 81 5.61 -8.97 -9.28
C LEU A 81 5.21 -7.76 -10.13
N MET A 82 6.08 -7.31 -11.04
CA MET A 82 5.84 -6.20 -11.97
C MET A 82 5.08 -6.66 -13.21
N VAL A 83 3.95 -7.35 -13.00
CA VAL A 83 3.05 -7.81 -14.06
C VAL A 83 1.60 -7.45 -13.72
N PRO A 84 0.77 -7.05 -14.70
CA PRO A 84 -0.62 -6.73 -14.46
C PRO A 84 -1.36 -7.91 -13.82
N GLY A 85 -2.18 -7.63 -12.80
CA GLY A 85 -2.97 -8.63 -12.09
C GLY A 85 -2.21 -9.41 -11.00
N ALA A 86 -0.92 -9.15 -10.78
CA ALA A 86 -0.22 -9.64 -9.60
C ALA A 86 -0.85 -9.09 -8.31
N ALA A 87 -0.89 -9.92 -7.26
CA ALA A 87 -1.41 -9.54 -5.95
C ALA A 87 -0.37 -9.88 -4.85
N PRO A 88 -0.11 -8.97 -3.90
CA PRO A 88 0.76 -9.27 -2.78
C PRO A 88 0.08 -10.25 -1.81
N VAL A 89 0.82 -11.24 -1.35
CA VAL A 89 0.42 -12.15 -0.26
C VAL A 89 1.58 -12.22 0.72
N LEU A 90 1.29 -11.97 1.99
CA LEU A 90 2.29 -12.07 3.04
C LEU A 90 2.21 -13.43 3.73
N PRO A 91 3.34 -14.02 4.15
CA PRO A 91 3.33 -15.20 4.99
C PRO A 91 2.67 -14.87 6.35
N GLY A 92 1.90 -15.84 6.87
CA GLY A 92 1.22 -15.75 8.16
C GLY A 92 2.09 -16.18 9.34
#